data_AF-A0A838SC60-F1
#
_entry.id   AF-A0A838SC60-F1
#
_cell.length_a   1.000
_cell.length_b   1.000
_cell.length_c   1.000
_cell.angle_alpha   90.00
_cell.angle_beta   90.00
_cell.angle_gamma   90.00
#
_symmetry.space_group_name_H-M   'P 1'
#
loop_
_entity.id
_entity.type
_entity.pdbx_description
1 polymer ?
#
loop_
_entity_poly.entity_id
_entity_poly.type
_entity_poly.pdbx_seq_one_letter_code
_entity_poly.pdbx_strand_id
1 'polypeptide(L)'
;MKKTQINLLIGFMTILTGVSCASDPVKWYKSGTSQETFNRDKSDCEEALLSTGSTQRAKDIYSLEGCLEYKGYTAIPLSSQ
;
A
#
# COMPACT_ATOMS: atom_id res chain seq x y z
N MET A 1 13.57 57.47 -2.66
CA MET A 1 14.25 56.19 -2.97
C MET A 1 14.19 55.28 -1.75
N LYS A 2 13.33 54.25 -1.76
CA LYS A 2 13.31 53.20 -0.72
C LYS A 2 13.28 51.85 -1.42
N LYS A 3 14.22 51.01 -0.99
CA LYS A 3 14.70 49.79 -1.61
C LYS A 3 13.63 48.69 -1.59
N THR A 4 13.50 48.07 -2.74
CA THR A 4 13.03 46.72 -3.06
C THR A 4 12.92 45.77 -1.87
N GLN A 5 11.71 45.32 -1.57
CA GLN A 5 11.42 44.16 -0.72
C GLN A 5 10.41 43.27 -1.47
N ILE A 6 10.79 42.85 -2.66
CA ILE A 6 10.12 41.78 -3.42
C ILE A 6 11.22 40.75 -3.62
N ASN A 7 11.29 39.73 -2.76
CA ASN A 7 11.97 38.43 -2.97
C ASN A 7 12.09 37.64 -1.65
N LEU A 8 10.98 37.44 -0.93
CA LEU A 8 10.98 36.52 0.22
C LEU A 8 9.68 35.72 0.34
N LEU A 9 9.01 35.44 -0.78
CA LEU A 9 7.79 34.62 -0.82
C LEU A 9 7.81 33.55 -1.94
N ILE A 10 8.98 33.26 -2.49
CA ILE A 10 9.17 32.21 -3.49
C ILE A 10 10.31 31.31 -2.99
N GLY A 11 10.04 30.47 -2.00
CA GLY A 11 11.11 29.63 -1.45
C GLY A 11 10.70 28.48 -0.54
N PHE A 12 9.40 28.26 -0.31
CA PHE A 12 8.96 27.25 0.66
C PHE A 12 7.67 26.53 0.26
N MET A 13 7.45 26.30 -1.03
CA MET A 13 6.26 25.60 -1.51
C MET A 13 6.58 24.58 -2.62
N THR A 14 7.71 23.88 -2.48
CA THR A 14 8.12 22.86 -3.45
C THR A 14 8.83 21.66 -2.80
N ILE A 15 8.42 21.28 -1.59
CA ILE A 15 8.88 20.02 -0.95
C ILE A 15 7.64 19.19 -0.56
N LEU A 16 6.76 18.99 -1.53
CA LEU A 16 5.88 17.81 -1.57
C LEU A 16 6.28 16.98 -2.79
N THR A 17 7.56 16.67 -2.93
CA THR A 17 7.99 15.61 -3.85
C THR A 17 7.48 14.31 -3.25
N GLY A 18 6.42 13.79 -3.88
CA GLY A 18 5.70 12.61 -3.47
C GLY A 18 6.63 11.48 -3.07
N VAL A 19 6.50 11.05 -1.82
CA VAL A 19 6.81 9.67 -1.44
C VAL A 19 5.74 8.83 -2.13
N SER A 20 5.92 8.58 -3.42
CA SER A 20 5.20 7.50 -4.09
C SER A 20 5.77 6.23 -3.46
N CYS A 21 5.06 5.68 -2.48
CA CYS A 21 5.26 4.31 -2.03
C CYS A 21 4.96 3.40 -3.22
N ALA A 22 5.93 3.23 -4.11
CA ALA A 22 5.94 2.21 -5.14
C ALA A 22 6.26 0.89 -4.43
N SER A 23 5.30 0.38 -3.66
CA SER A 23 5.31 -1.03 -3.28
C SER A 23 5.06 -1.80 -4.56
N ASP A 24 6.11 -2.42 -5.09
CA ASP A 24 6.00 -3.27 -6.26
C ASP A 24 4.87 -4.29 -6.07
N PRO A 25 4.05 -4.56 -7.10
CA PRO A 25 2.91 -5.45 -6.97
C PRO A 25 3.38 -6.88 -6.65
N VAL A 26 3.11 -7.34 -5.43
CA VAL A 26 3.36 -8.73 -5.02
C VAL A 26 2.38 -9.65 -5.76
N LYS A 27 2.91 -10.64 -6.46
CA LYS A 27 2.11 -11.70 -7.09
C LYS A 27 1.81 -12.78 -6.06
N TRP A 28 0.60 -13.32 -6.08
CA TRP A 28 0.14 -14.34 -5.14
C TRP A 28 -0.22 -15.62 -5.86
N TYR A 29 0.12 -16.76 -5.26
CA TYR A 29 -0.17 -18.08 -5.83
C TYR A 29 -0.82 -19.00 -4.81
N LYS A 30 -1.82 -19.76 -5.28
CA LYS A 30 -2.45 -20.86 -4.56
C LYS A 30 -2.91 -21.89 -5.59
N SER A 31 -2.54 -23.16 -5.41
CA SER A 31 -2.84 -24.22 -6.37
C SER A 31 -4.35 -24.42 -6.53
N GLY A 32 -4.84 -24.49 -7.76
CA GLY A 32 -6.26 -24.75 -8.05
C GLY A 32 -7.20 -23.55 -7.87
N THR A 33 -6.66 -22.38 -7.55
CA THR A 33 -7.44 -21.14 -7.41
C THR A 33 -7.57 -20.44 -8.76
N SER A 34 -8.81 -20.08 -9.14
CA SER A 34 -9.06 -19.23 -10.31
C SER A 34 -8.79 -17.75 -10.02
N GLN A 35 -8.60 -16.93 -11.06
CA GLN A 35 -8.38 -15.50 -10.90
C GLN A 35 -9.58 -14.80 -10.22
N GLU A 36 -10.81 -15.24 -10.52
CA GLU A 36 -12.03 -14.70 -9.92
C GLU A 36 -12.10 -15.01 -8.42
N THR A 37 -11.65 -16.20 -8.03
CA THR A 37 -11.59 -16.62 -6.63
C THR A 37 -10.53 -15.80 -5.90
N PHE A 38 -9.36 -15.59 -6.50
CA PHE A 38 -8.34 -14.71 -5.95
C PHE A 38 -8.84 -13.27 -5.76
N ASN A 39 -9.53 -12.70 -6.77
CA ASN A 39 -10.04 -11.33 -6.66
C ASN A 39 -11.04 -11.19 -5.51
N ARG A 40 -11.90 -12.20 -5.31
CA ARG A 40 -12.84 -12.25 -4.18
C ARG A 40 -12.11 -12.34 -2.85
N ASP A 41 -11.19 -13.29 -2.71
CA ASP A 41 -10.41 -13.47 -1.48
C ASP A 41 -9.59 -12.23 -1.12
N LYS A 42 -9.05 -11.54 -2.13
CA LYS A 42 -8.35 -10.26 -1.96
C LYS A 42 -9.29 -9.16 -1.48
N SER A 43 -10.48 -9.03 -2.09
CA SER A 43 -11.49 -8.05 -1.67
C SER A 43 -11.96 -8.31 -0.23
N ASP A 44 -12.22 -9.56 0.13
CA ASP A 44 -12.61 -9.94 1.49
C ASP A 44 -11.54 -9.53 2.51
N CYS A 45 -10.26 -9.76 2.18
CA CYS A 45 -9.15 -9.33 3.00
C CYS A 45 -9.06 -7.80 3.11
N GLU A 46 -9.22 -7.07 2.00
CA GLU A 46 -9.22 -5.60 1.99
C GLU A 46 -10.38 -5.01 2.80
N GLU A 47 -11.58 -5.58 2.70
CA GLU A 47 -12.74 -5.16 3.50
C GLU A 47 -12.56 -5.45 4.99
N ALA A 48 -12.01 -6.62 5.33
CA ALA A 48 -11.68 -6.96 6.71
C ALA A 48 -10.69 -5.95 7.31
N LEU A 49 -9.68 -5.53 6.54
CA LEU A 49 -8.73 -4.49 6.94
C LEU A 49 -9.41 -3.15 7.19
N LEU A 50 -10.31 -2.73 6.31
CA LEU A 50 -11.06 -1.49 6.44
C LEU A 50 -12.03 -1.51 7.64
N SER A 51 -12.57 -2.68 7.98
CA SER A 51 -13.46 -2.87 9.14
C SER A 51 -12.72 -2.86 10.48
N THR A 52 -11.42 -3.20 10.48
CA THR A 52 -10.61 -3.24 11.69
C THR A 52 -10.07 -1.84 11.98
N GLY A 53 -10.56 -1.20 13.05
CA GLY A 53 -10.24 0.19 13.38
C GLY A 53 -8.75 0.53 13.37
N SER A 54 -8.44 1.80 13.07
CA SER A 54 -7.13 2.38 12.70
C SER A 54 -6.01 2.33 13.75
N THR A 55 -6.08 1.44 14.74
CA THR A 55 -4.99 1.24 15.69
C THR A 55 -3.79 0.61 14.98
N GLN A 56 -2.59 1.15 15.20
CA GLN A 56 -1.34 0.68 14.56
C GLN A 56 -1.09 -0.81 14.80
N ARG A 57 -1.57 -1.36 15.93
CA ARG A 57 -1.50 -2.78 16.29
C ARG A 57 -2.43 -3.68 15.46
N ALA A 58 -3.53 -3.14 14.93
CA ALA A 58 -4.40 -3.87 14.01
C ALA A 58 -3.81 -3.97 12.60
N LYS A 59 -3.03 -2.97 12.17
CA LYS A 59 -2.42 -2.92 10.83
C LYS A 59 -1.29 -3.93 10.60
N ASP A 60 -0.58 -4.30 11.66
CA ASP A 60 0.53 -5.26 11.56
C ASP A 60 0.05 -6.72 11.70
N ILE A 61 -1.07 -6.95 12.41
CA ILE A 61 -1.65 -8.29 12.64
C ILE A 61 -2.68 -8.64 11.56
N TYR A 62 -3.38 -7.63 11.04
CA TYR A 62 -4.19 -7.71 9.84
C TYR A 62 -3.50 -6.85 8.79
N SER A 63 -2.60 -7.45 8.03
CA SER A 63 -2.15 -6.92 6.74
C SER A 63 -2.81 -7.71 5.61
N LEU A 64 -2.82 -7.17 4.39
CA LEU A 64 -3.34 -7.89 3.24
C LEU A 64 -2.54 -9.18 3.01
N GLU A 65 -1.23 -9.07 3.16
CA GLU A 65 -0.27 -10.15 3.09
C GLU A 65 -0.62 -11.27 4.07
N GLY A 66 -0.77 -10.94 5.37
CA GLY A 66 -1.08 -11.92 6.40
C GLY A 66 -2.44 -12.59 6.20
N CYS A 67 -3.44 -11.85 5.70
CA CYS A 67 -4.75 -12.43 5.38
C CYS A 67 -4.68 -13.41 4.20
N LEU A 68 -3.94 -13.06 3.15
CA LEU A 68 -3.74 -13.93 1.99
C LEU A 68 -2.92 -15.17 2.36
N GLU A 69 -1.86 -15.02 3.16
CA GLU A 69 -1.09 -16.15 3.70
C GLU A 69 -1.96 -17.09 4.55
N TYR A 70 -2.82 -16.55 5.41
CA TYR A 70 -3.77 -17.35 6.20
C TYR A 70 -4.77 -18.11 5.31
N LYS A 71 -5.22 -17.50 4.21
CA LYS A 71 -6.06 -18.17 3.19
C LYS A 71 -5.27 -19.20 2.36
N GLY A 72 -3.97 -19.37 2.59
CA GLY A 72 -3.10 -20.35 1.93
C GLY A 72 -2.48 -19.87 0.61
N TYR A 73 -2.43 -18.56 0.39
CA TYR A 73 -1.66 -17.99 -0.71
C TYR A 73 -0.18 -17.86 -0.32
N THR A 74 0.69 -17.94 -1.31
CA THR A 74 2.12 -17.70 -1.17
C THR A 74 2.51 -16.52 -2.04
N ALA A 75 3.23 -15.55 -1.47
CA ALA A 75 3.82 -14.46 -2.23
C ALA A 75 4.90 -15.02 -3.15
N ILE A 76 4.84 -14.69 -4.44
CA ILE A 76 5.91 -14.94 -5.40
C ILE A 76 6.85 -13.73 -5.31
N PRO A 77 8.10 -13.92 -4.83
CA PRO A 77 9.06 -12.83 -4.75
C PRO A 77 9.35 -12.29 -6.15
N LEU A 78 9.50 -10.97 -6.28
CA LEU A 78 9.82 -10.33 -7.56
C LEU A 78 11.19 -10.74 -8.11
N SER A 79 12.10 -11.18 -7.24
CA SER A 79 13.40 -11.76 -7.63
C SER A 79 13.29 -13.12 -8.32
N SER A 80 12.10 -13.72 -8.34
CA SER A 80 11.83 -15.01 -8.99
C SER A 80 11.18 -14.86 -10.37
N GLN A 81 11.09 -13.63 -10.91
CA GLN A 81 10.68 -13.33 -12.28
C GLN A 81 11.88 -13.07 -13.19
#